data_AF-A0A0Q0W2Y4-F1
#
_entry.id   AF-A0A0Q0W2Y4-F1
#
_cell.length_a   1.000
_cell.length_b   1.000
_cell.length_c   1.000
_cell.angle_alpha   90.00
_cell.angle_beta   90.00
_cell.angle_gamma   90.00
#
_symmetry.space_group_name_H-M   'P 1'
#
loop_
_entity.id
_entity.type
_entity.pdbx_description
1 polymer ?
#
loop_
_entity_poly.entity_id
_entity_poly.type
_entity_poly.pdbx_seq_one_letter_code
_entity_poly.pdbx_strand_id
1 'polypeptide(L)'
;MAQADRRRGREKVSADRTREELIFAVLSVPAEYDERLTTLIGTLNDLPDVYTVSSCGGHPDQEGRENAVPEGYFYVQFIAEPTEKGFLSLGIIDLAARSLDPDRLVVQVLNTTDSPRLVMFHILGRDNVDPDAVAREIRALCRRWGVSLKGVREYKRTVRKEMAFERMRKEQI
;
A
#
# COMPACT_ATOMS: atom_id res chain seq x y z
N MET A 1 -0.18 27.67 30.26
CA MET A 1 -0.84 26.47 29.68
C MET A 1 -1.21 26.79 28.25
N ALA A 2 -0.38 26.37 27.29
CA ALA A 2 -0.63 26.59 25.87
C ALA A 2 -0.95 25.23 25.23
N GLN A 3 -2.16 25.13 24.68
CA GLN A 3 -2.63 24.03 23.84
C GLN A 3 -1.71 23.93 22.63
N ALA A 4 -0.81 22.95 22.63
CA ALA A 4 -0.06 22.58 21.44
C ALA A 4 -0.99 21.80 20.50
N ASP A 5 -1.52 22.52 19.52
CA ASP A 5 -2.11 22.04 18.28
C ASP A 5 -1.12 21.09 17.56
N ARG A 6 -1.02 19.83 18.02
CA ARG A 6 -0.26 18.78 17.33
C ARG A 6 -1.08 18.34 16.12
N ARG A 7 -0.91 19.08 15.03
CA ARG A 7 -1.28 18.70 13.66
C ARG A 7 -0.65 17.33 13.30
N ARG A 8 -1.31 16.23 13.70
CA ARG A 8 -1.11 14.91 13.08
C ARG A 8 -1.71 14.96 11.67
N GLY A 9 -0.95 14.60 10.65
CA GLY A 9 -1.53 14.13 9.38
C GLY A 9 -1.48 15.04 8.15
N ARG A 10 -0.48 15.91 8.00
CA ARG A 10 -0.14 16.44 6.66
C ARG A 10 1.23 15.92 6.25
N GLU A 11 1.26 14.70 5.73
CA GLU A 11 2.41 14.22 4.97
C GLU A 11 2.66 15.21 3.81
N LYS A 12 3.92 15.53 3.54
CA LYS A 12 4.28 16.48 2.48
C LYS A 12 3.85 15.89 1.14
N VAL A 13 3.03 16.64 0.40
CA VAL A 13 2.68 16.30 -0.97
C VAL A 13 3.92 16.45 -1.84
N SER A 14 4.34 15.39 -2.53
CA SER A 14 5.42 15.49 -3.53
C SER A 14 4.90 16.21 -4.77
N ALA A 15 5.75 17.00 -5.44
CA ALA A 15 5.42 17.71 -6.69
C ALA A 15 4.74 16.78 -7.73
N ASP A 16 3.93 17.37 -8.63
CA ASP A 16 3.16 16.69 -9.70
C ASP A 16 3.99 15.62 -10.41
N ARG A 17 3.84 14.39 -9.92
CA ARG A 17 4.40 13.19 -10.54
C ARG A 17 3.27 12.52 -11.29
N THR A 18 3.55 12.13 -12.52
CA THR A 18 2.56 11.38 -13.30
C THR A 18 2.33 10.02 -12.64
N ARG A 19 1.15 9.44 -12.89
CA ARG A 19 0.83 8.07 -12.46
C ARG A 19 1.95 7.08 -12.87
N GLU A 20 2.50 7.26 -14.07
CA GLU A 20 3.53 6.37 -14.61
C GLU A 20 4.87 6.54 -13.88
N GLU A 21 5.26 7.77 -13.52
CA GLU A 21 6.45 8.03 -12.70
C GLU A 21 6.37 7.36 -11.33
N LEU A 22 5.21 7.45 -10.66
CA LEU A 22 4.99 6.82 -9.36
C LEU A 22 5.06 5.28 -9.45
N ILE A 23 4.38 4.69 -10.44
CA ILE A 23 4.40 3.24 -10.66
C ILE A 23 5.81 2.76 -11.01
N PHE A 24 6.51 3.48 -11.90
CA PHE A 24 7.88 3.16 -12.26
C PHE A 24 8.82 3.22 -11.04
N ALA A 25 8.70 4.26 -10.21
CA ALA A 25 9.50 4.42 -9.00
C ALA A 25 9.26 3.26 -8.01
N VAL A 26 7.99 2.95 -7.70
CA VAL A 26 7.63 1.86 -6.78
C VAL A 26 8.12 0.50 -7.28
N LEU A 27 8.10 0.26 -8.59
CA LEU A 27 8.59 -0.99 -9.20
C LEU A 27 10.11 -1.03 -9.44
N SER A 28 10.81 0.09 -9.22
CA SER A 28 12.25 0.20 -9.43
C SER A 28 13.07 0.08 -8.17
N VAL A 29 12.52 0.50 -7.03
CA VAL A 29 13.20 0.43 -5.76
C VAL A 29 12.98 -0.95 -5.14
N PRO A 30 14.03 -1.71 -4.82
CA PRO A 30 13.90 -2.88 -3.95
C PRO A 30 13.37 -2.38 -2.61
N ALA A 31 12.11 -2.64 -2.32
CA ALA A 31 11.55 -2.25 -1.05
C ALA A 31 12.06 -3.19 0.04
N GLU A 32 12.77 -2.62 1.01
CA GLU A 32 13.09 -3.28 2.27
C GLU A 32 11.81 -3.29 3.11
N TYR A 33 11.32 -4.49 3.42
CA TYR A 33 10.10 -4.67 4.16
C TYR A 33 10.42 -5.23 5.54
N ASP A 34 9.64 -4.80 6.53
CA ASP A 34 9.68 -5.39 7.86
C ASP A 34 9.32 -6.89 7.76
N GLU A 35 10.13 -7.76 8.39
CA GLU A 35 9.94 -9.22 8.31
C GLU A 35 8.52 -9.63 8.73
N ARG A 36 7.94 -8.95 9.74
CA ARG A 36 6.58 -9.20 10.24
C ARG A 36 5.51 -8.96 9.17
N LEU A 37 5.79 -8.13 8.16
CA LEU A 37 4.83 -7.75 7.12
C LEU A 37 5.05 -8.48 5.80
N THR A 38 6.06 -9.35 5.71
CA THR A 38 6.46 -10.04 4.48
C THR A 38 5.28 -10.74 3.79
N THR A 39 4.45 -11.48 4.54
CA THR A 39 3.32 -12.23 3.96
C THR A 39 2.21 -11.30 3.45
N LEU A 40 1.91 -10.24 4.21
CA LEU A 40 0.88 -9.27 3.83
C LEU A 40 1.30 -8.49 2.59
N ILE A 41 2.50 -7.95 2.58
CA ILE A 41 3.09 -7.23 1.44
C ILE A 41 3.24 -8.17 0.24
N GLY A 42 3.63 -9.42 0.51
CA GLY A 42 3.51 -10.58 -0.36
C GLY A 42 2.20 -10.56 -1.15
N THR A 43 1.13 -10.67 -0.39
CA THR A 43 -0.24 -10.81 -0.88
C THR A 43 -0.74 -9.54 -1.58
N LEU A 44 -0.47 -8.35 -1.04
CA LEU A 44 -0.90 -7.08 -1.65
C LEU A 44 -0.28 -6.89 -3.03
N ASN A 45 1.01 -7.19 -3.18
CA ASN A 45 1.68 -7.06 -4.48
C ASN A 45 1.25 -8.13 -5.51
N ASP A 46 0.59 -9.21 -5.07
CA ASP A 46 0.00 -10.22 -5.95
C ASP A 46 -1.44 -9.86 -6.38
N LEU A 47 -2.07 -8.85 -5.76
CA LEU A 47 -3.37 -8.32 -6.21
C LEU A 47 -3.21 -7.48 -7.47
N PRO A 48 -4.10 -7.56 -8.47
CA PRO A 48 -4.04 -6.69 -9.65
C PRO A 48 -4.00 -5.20 -9.31
N ASP A 49 -3.17 -4.44 -10.02
CA ASP A 49 -3.13 -2.97 -10.02
C ASP A 49 -2.95 -2.29 -8.63
N VAL A 50 -2.41 -3.03 -7.66
CA VAL A 50 -2.00 -2.55 -6.33
C VAL A 50 -0.48 -2.63 -6.17
N TYR A 51 0.15 -1.60 -5.61
CA TYR A 51 1.60 -1.58 -5.41
C TYR A 51 1.94 -1.08 -4.02
N THR A 52 2.68 -1.88 -3.26
CA THR A 52 3.16 -1.49 -1.92
C THR A 52 4.26 -0.43 -2.06
N VAL A 53 4.15 0.64 -1.28
CA VAL A 53 5.05 1.79 -1.30
C VAL A 53 5.98 1.77 -0.08
N SER A 54 5.42 1.55 1.11
CA SER A 54 6.17 1.59 2.38
C SER A 54 5.46 0.73 3.42
N SER A 55 6.17 0.34 4.47
CA SER A 55 5.63 -0.46 5.57
C SER A 55 6.47 -0.33 6.83
N CYS A 56 5.86 -0.50 8.00
CA CYS A 56 6.56 -0.66 9.29
C CYS A 56 5.80 -1.66 10.17
N GLY A 57 6.49 -2.66 10.71
CA GLY A 57 5.91 -3.71 11.56
C GLY A 57 5.79 -3.35 13.04
N GLY A 58 6.16 -2.13 13.41
CA GLY A 58 6.16 -1.64 14.78
C GLY A 58 7.51 -1.88 15.48
N HIS A 59 7.94 -0.89 16.27
CA HIS A 59 9.21 -0.95 16.97
C HIS A 59 9.08 -0.49 18.43
N PRO A 60 9.84 -1.09 19.36
CA PRO A 60 9.86 -0.67 20.76
C PRO A 60 10.52 0.70 20.96
N ASP A 61 11.45 1.07 20.07
CA ASP A 61 12.11 2.38 20.04
C ASP A 61 11.82 3.08 18.71
N GLN A 62 11.40 4.34 18.81
CA GLN A 62 11.05 5.20 17.67
C GLN A 62 12.10 6.28 17.40
N GLU A 63 13.10 6.45 18.27
CA GLU A 63 14.07 7.53 18.14
C GLU A 63 14.94 7.35 16.90
N GLY A 64 15.09 8.42 16.11
CA GLY A 64 15.86 8.40 14.86
C GLY A 64 15.25 7.60 13.70
N ARG A 65 14.02 7.07 13.85
CA ARG A 65 13.34 6.32 12.77
C ARG A 65 12.33 7.20 12.04
N GLU A 66 12.45 7.25 10.71
CA GLU A 66 11.47 7.92 9.86
C GLU A 66 10.19 7.08 9.79
N ASN A 67 9.03 7.71 10.02
CA ASN A 67 7.69 7.10 9.93
C ASN A 67 7.45 5.83 10.78
N ALA A 68 8.22 5.57 11.84
CA ALA A 68 8.02 4.40 12.70
C ALA A 68 6.70 4.44 13.48
N VAL A 69 6.03 3.30 13.56
CA VAL A 69 4.87 3.08 14.46
C VAL A 69 5.30 2.30 15.71
N PRO A 70 4.60 2.46 16.84
CA PRO A 70 5.04 1.82 18.08
C PRO A 70 4.81 0.31 18.01
N GLU A 71 5.46 -0.42 18.92
CA GLU A 71 5.21 -1.85 19.09
C GLU A 71 3.71 -2.15 19.27
N GLY A 72 3.27 -3.25 18.68
CA GLY A 72 1.85 -3.64 18.62
C GLY A 72 1.04 -2.94 17.53
N TYR A 73 1.64 -2.00 16.79
CA TYR A 73 1.06 -1.39 15.59
C TYR A 73 1.76 -1.91 14.35
N PHE A 74 1.12 -1.76 13.20
CA PHE A 74 1.78 -1.84 11.90
C PHE A 74 1.09 -0.92 10.90
N TYR A 75 1.81 -0.54 9.85
CA TYR A 75 1.17 0.01 8.66
C TYR A 75 1.73 -0.59 7.37
N VAL A 76 0.91 -0.57 6.32
CA VAL A 76 1.34 -0.77 4.93
C VAL A 76 0.72 0.33 4.07
N GLN A 77 1.56 1.12 3.41
CA GLN A 77 1.13 2.11 2.41
C GLN A 77 1.18 1.48 1.02
N PHE A 78 0.15 1.72 0.20
CA PHE A 78 0.07 1.20 -1.16
C PHE A 78 -0.67 2.17 -2.07
N ILE A 79 -0.39 2.10 -3.37
CA ILE A 79 -1.14 2.79 -4.42
C ILE A 79 -2.05 1.79 -5.15
N ALA A 80 -3.20 2.26 -5.61
CA ALA A 80 -4.07 1.50 -6.50
C ALA A 80 -4.30 2.29 -7.80
N GLU A 81 -4.17 1.63 -8.96
CA GLU A 81 -4.56 2.27 -10.23
C GLU A 81 -6.10 2.39 -10.29
N PRO A 82 -6.65 3.49 -10.85
CA PRO A 82 -8.09 3.69 -11.00
C PRO A 82 -8.64 2.87 -12.19
N THR A 83 -8.42 1.56 -12.16
CA THR A 83 -8.92 0.57 -13.12
C THR A 83 -9.99 -0.31 -12.45
N GLU A 84 -10.80 -1.02 -13.23
CA GLU A 84 -11.76 -2.00 -12.68
C GLU A 84 -11.06 -3.03 -11.78
N LYS A 85 -9.89 -3.51 -12.18
CA LYS A 85 -9.08 -4.45 -11.41
C LYS A 85 -8.51 -3.83 -10.14
N GLY A 86 -8.08 -2.57 -10.18
CA GLY A 86 -7.63 -1.83 -9.00
C GLY A 86 -8.75 -1.60 -8.00
N PHE A 87 -9.95 -1.24 -8.46
CA PHE A 87 -11.14 -1.13 -7.60
C PHE A 87 -11.55 -2.46 -6.99
N LEU A 88 -11.50 -3.55 -7.77
CA LEU A 88 -11.73 -4.91 -7.26
C LEU A 88 -10.73 -5.26 -6.14
N SER A 89 -9.43 -5.03 -6.36
CA SER A 89 -8.38 -5.26 -5.37
C SER A 89 -8.59 -4.41 -4.11
N LEU A 90 -8.95 -3.14 -4.26
CA LEU A 90 -9.25 -2.26 -3.12
C LEU A 90 -10.45 -2.77 -2.32
N GLY A 91 -11.52 -3.19 -3.00
CA GLY A 91 -12.69 -3.78 -2.35
C GLY A 91 -12.36 -5.07 -1.58
N ILE A 92 -11.45 -5.90 -2.10
CA ILE A 92 -10.95 -7.09 -1.40
C ILE A 92 -10.20 -6.68 -0.12
N ILE A 93 -9.29 -5.72 -0.21
CA ILE A 93 -8.47 -5.25 0.93
C ILE A 93 -9.37 -4.65 2.02
N ASP A 94 -10.28 -3.75 1.63
CA ASP A 94 -11.23 -3.12 2.55
C ASP A 94 -12.14 -4.16 3.22
N LEU A 95 -12.71 -5.10 2.46
CA LEU A 95 -13.58 -6.13 3.03
C LEU A 95 -12.81 -7.06 3.98
N ALA A 96 -11.57 -7.43 3.64
CA ALA A 96 -10.72 -8.23 4.52
C ALA A 96 -10.49 -7.53 5.86
N ALA A 97 -10.17 -6.23 5.82
CA ALA A 97 -9.97 -5.44 7.04
C ALA A 97 -11.24 -5.39 7.91
N ARG A 98 -12.37 -5.02 7.31
CA ARG A 98 -13.67 -4.91 8.01
C ARG A 98 -14.19 -6.24 8.54
N SER A 99 -13.86 -7.36 7.90
CA SER A 99 -14.33 -8.68 8.32
C SER A 99 -13.51 -9.27 9.47
N LEU A 100 -12.24 -8.88 9.59
CA LEU A 100 -11.36 -9.38 10.65
C LEU A 100 -11.51 -8.61 11.96
N ASP A 101 -11.33 -7.29 11.92
CA ASP A 101 -11.38 -6.45 13.12
C ASP A 101 -11.57 -4.97 12.74
N PRO A 102 -12.81 -4.49 12.53
CA PRO A 102 -13.06 -3.12 12.09
C PRO A 102 -12.66 -2.06 13.13
N ASP A 103 -12.48 -2.45 14.40
CA ASP A 103 -12.08 -1.54 15.46
C ASP A 103 -10.55 -1.32 15.46
N ARG A 104 -9.78 -2.36 15.11
CA ARG A 104 -8.31 -2.37 15.21
C ARG A 104 -7.59 -2.41 13.87
N LEU A 105 -8.31 -2.58 12.77
CA LEU A 105 -7.77 -2.63 11.42
C LEU A 105 -8.57 -1.72 10.50
N VAL A 106 -7.91 -0.69 9.97
CA VAL A 106 -8.55 0.29 9.09
C VAL A 106 -7.80 0.44 7.78
N VAL A 107 -8.55 0.61 6.70
CA VAL A 107 -8.03 1.02 5.40
C VAL A 107 -8.48 2.45 5.17
N GLN A 108 -7.54 3.36 4.95
CA GLN A 108 -7.88 4.77 4.71
C GLN A 108 -7.10 5.33 3.54
N VAL A 109 -7.67 6.36 2.91
CA VAL A 109 -6.95 7.15 1.91
C VAL A 109 -5.88 7.96 2.62
N LEU A 110 -4.64 7.85 2.13
CA LEU A 110 -3.51 8.65 2.57
C LEU A 110 -2.82 9.15 1.30
N ASN A 111 -3.41 10.13 0.63
CA ASN A 111 -2.89 10.59 -0.65
C ASN A 111 -1.77 11.62 -0.43
N THR A 112 -0.52 11.22 -0.71
CA THR A 112 0.66 12.09 -0.63
C THR A 112 1.11 12.63 -1.99
N THR A 113 0.30 12.42 -3.02
CA THR A 113 0.47 13.02 -4.35
C THR A 113 -0.68 13.98 -4.64
N ASP A 114 -0.39 15.04 -5.36
CA ASP A 114 -1.33 15.97 -5.99
C ASP A 114 -1.95 15.41 -7.28
N SER A 115 -1.52 14.22 -7.74
CA SER A 115 -2.07 13.56 -8.91
C SER A 115 -3.47 13.00 -8.62
N PRO A 116 -4.54 13.44 -9.31
CA PRO A 116 -5.88 12.87 -9.15
C PRO A 116 -6.03 11.51 -9.85
N ARG A 117 -4.99 11.06 -10.57
CA ARG A 117 -5.01 9.85 -11.42
C ARG A 117 -4.46 8.61 -10.70
N LEU A 118 -4.06 8.75 -9.44
CA LEU A 118 -3.59 7.68 -8.59
C LEU A 118 -3.98 8.00 -7.15
N VAL A 119 -4.45 7.00 -6.40
CA VAL A 119 -4.81 7.19 -5.00
C VAL A 119 -3.92 6.30 -4.16
N MET A 120 -3.28 6.91 -3.16
CA MET A 120 -2.52 6.18 -2.14
C MET A 120 -3.39 5.92 -0.91
N PHE A 121 -3.22 4.73 -0.36
CA PHE A 121 -3.95 4.19 0.77
C PHE A 121 -2.97 3.69 1.82
N HIS A 122 -3.44 3.58 3.05
CA HIS A 122 -2.73 2.86 4.09
C HIS A 122 -3.64 1.85 4.78
N ILE A 123 -3.06 0.69 5.14
CA ILE A 123 -3.63 -0.26 6.08
C ILE A 123 -2.97 0.02 7.42
N LEU A 124 -3.75 0.29 8.45
CA LEU A 124 -3.26 0.51 9.81
C LEU A 124 -3.84 -0.56 10.73
N GLY A 125 -2.95 -1.36 11.33
CA GLY A 125 -3.29 -2.29 12.41
C GLY A 125 -2.78 -1.77 13.74
N ARG A 126 -3.58 -1.94 14.80
CA ARG A 126 -3.22 -1.59 16.19
C ARG A 126 -3.47 -2.76 17.13
N ASP A 127 -3.06 -2.61 18.38
CA ASP A 127 -3.39 -3.54 19.47
C ASP A 127 -3.05 -5.01 19.15
N ASN A 128 -1.89 -5.23 18.51
CA ASN A 128 -1.35 -6.55 18.14
C ASN A 128 -2.18 -7.34 17.10
N VAL A 129 -2.90 -6.67 16.20
CA VAL A 129 -3.50 -7.34 15.04
C VAL A 129 -2.44 -8.12 14.25
N ASP A 130 -2.78 -9.35 13.85
CA ASP A 130 -1.92 -10.23 13.06
C ASP A 130 -1.98 -9.83 11.56
N PRO A 131 -0.90 -9.29 10.97
CA PRO A 131 -0.87 -8.96 9.54
C PRO A 131 -1.01 -10.19 8.65
N ASP A 132 -0.63 -11.38 9.11
CA ASP A 132 -0.80 -12.61 8.34
C ASP A 132 -2.26 -13.05 8.29
N ALA A 133 -3.08 -12.68 9.29
CA ALA A 133 -4.52 -12.90 9.24
C ALA A 133 -5.15 -12.09 8.10
N VAL A 134 -4.73 -10.83 7.93
CA VAL A 134 -5.15 -9.97 6.82
C VAL A 134 -4.76 -10.60 5.48
N ALA A 135 -3.53 -11.07 5.37
CA ALA A 135 -3.04 -11.75 4.17
C ALA A 135 -3.87 -13.01 3.83
N ARG A 136 -4.20 -13.82 4.84
CA ARG A 136 -5.03 -15.02 4.68
C ARG A 136 -6.44 -14.69 4.21
N GLU A 137 -7.06 -13.66 4.78
CA GLU A 137 -8.41 -13.24 4.42
C GLU A 137 -8.47 -12.67 2.99
N ILE A 138 -7.50 -11.83 2.60
CA ILE A 138 -7.39 -11.35 1.21
C ILE A 138 -7.33 -12.53 0.24
N ARG A 139 -6.46 -13.51 0.50
CA ARG A 139 -6.35 -14.71 -0.35
C ARG A 139 -7.65 -15.52 -0.38
N ALA A 140 -8.37 -15.60 0.74
CA ALA A 140 -9.66 -16.30 0.82
C ALA A 140 -10.73 -15.60 -0.03
N LEU A 141 -10.81 -14.27 0.03
CA LEU A 141 -11.71 -13.47 -0.81
C LEU A 141 -11.36 -13.59 -2.29
N CYS A 142 -10.08 -13.56 -2.66
CA CYS A 142 -9.66 -13.79 -4.04
C CYS A 142 -10.12 -15.16 -4.55
N ARG A 143 -9.95 -16.24 -3.76
CA ARG A 143 -10.45 -17.57 -4.12
C ARG A 143 -11.97 -17.59 -4.26
N ARG A 144 -12.69 -16.96 -3.33
CA ARG A 144 -14.16 -16.88 -3.34
C ARG A 144 -14.69 -16.20 -4.60
N TRP A 145 -13.98 -15.20 -5.10
CA TRP A 145 -14.41 -14.40 -6.25
C TRP A 145 -13.68 -14.74 -7.56
N GLY A 146 -12.92 -15.83 -7.60
CA GLY A 146 -12.22 -16.27 -8.81
C GLY A 146 -11.12 -15.32 -9.28
N VAL A 147 -10.57 -14.50 -8.40
CA VAL A 147 -9.47 -13.57 -8.71
C VAL A 147 -8.15 -14.32 -8.68
N SER A 148 -7.51 -14.45 -9.83
CA SER A 148 -6.19 -15.06 -9.94
C SER A 148 -5.09 -14.13 -9.46
N LEU A 149 -4.26 -14.62 -8.54
CA LEU A 149 -3.03 -13.97 -8.06
C LEU A 149 -1.79 -14.42 -8.84
N LYS A 150 -1.92 -15.49 -9.64
CA LYS A 150 -0.78 -16.14 -10.32
C LYS A 150 -0.19 -15.22 -11.39
N GLY A 151 1.12 -15.01 -11.34
CA GLY A 151 1.87 -14.25 -12.35
C GLY A 151 1.69 -12.73 -12.29
N VAL A 152 0.82 -12.21 -11.41
CA VAL A 152 0.55 -10.77 -11.30
C VAL A 152 1.81 -9.99 -10.94
N ARG A 153 2.55 -10.46 -9.93
CA ARG A 153 3.79 -9.81 -9.48
C ARG A 153 4.87 -9.79 -10.55
N GLU A 154 5.03 -10.89 -11.28
CA GLU A 154 5.99 -11.00 -12.39
C GLU A 154 5.62 -10.03 -13.51
N TYR A 155 4.35 -10.04 -13.94
CA TYR A 155 3.82 -9.11 -14.93
C TYR A 155 4.06 -7.65 -14.54
N LYS A 156 3.84 -7.29 -13.27
CA LYS A 156 4.09 -5.93 -12.79
C LYS A 156 5.56 -5.55 -12.91
N ARG A 157 6.46 -6.42 -12.44
CA ARG A 157 7.90 -6.17 -12.43
C ARG A 157 8.51 -6.06 -13.82
N THR A 158 7.99 -6.80 -14.80
CA THR A 158 8.53 -6.85 -16.17
C THR A 158 7.74 -5.95 -17.12
N VAL A 159 6.47 -6.27 -17.37
CA VAL A 159 5.66 -5.63 -18.41
C VAL A 159 5.16 -4.27 -17.98
N ARG A 160 4.50 -4.17 -16.81
CA ARG A 160 3.87 -2.91 -16.37
C ARG A 160 4.90 -1.83 -16.09
N LYS A 161 6.06 -2.21 -15.54
CA LYS A 161 7.21 -1.32 -15.31
C LYS A 161 7.74 -0.74 -16.62
N GLU A 162 7.95 -1.59 -17.63
CA GLU A 162 8.40 -1.15 -18.97
C GLU A 162 7.37 -0.21 -19.62
N MET A 163 6.08 -0.54 -19.51
CA MET A 163 5.01 0.33 -20.00
C MET A 163 5.01 1.71 -19.33
N ALA A 164 5.29 1.77 -18.03
CA ALA A 164 5.40 3.04 -17.31
C ALA A 164 6.58 3.86 -17.84
N PHE A 165 7.76 3.22 -17.99
CA PHE A 165 8.97 3.86 -18.51
C PHE A 165 8.76 4.43 -19.93
N GLU A 166 8.19 3.63 -20.84
CA GLU A 166 7.94 4.07 -22.21
C GLU A 166 6.93 5.22 -22.30
N ARG A 167 5.92 5.26 -21.43
CA ARG A 167 4.96 6.37 -21.37
C ARG A 167 5.61 7.64 -20.82
N MET A 168 6.41 7.54 -19.77
CA MET A 168 7.18 8.67 -19.23
C MET A 168 8.06 9.31 -20.32
N ARG A 169 8.74 8.49 -21.14
CA ARG A 169 9.60 8.99 -22.22
C ARG A 169 8.81 9.72 -23.32
N LYS A 170 7.60 9.26 -23.63
CA LYS A 170 6.74 9.89 -24.66
C LYS A 170 6.11 11.21 -24.20
N GLU A 171 5.90 11.39 -22.90
CA GLU A 171 5.34 12.62 -22.33
C GLU A 171 6.39 13.75 -22.20
N GLN A 172 7.68 13.45 -22.41
CA GLN A 172 8.80 14.40 -22.38
C GLN A 172 9.21 14.94 -23.76
N ILE A 173 8.57 14.47 -24.85
CA ILE A 173 8.76 14.90 -26.23
C ILE A 173 7.55 15.71 -26.67
#